data_AF-A0A4U1BWX8-F1
#
_entry.id   AF-A0A4U1BWX8-F1
#
_cell.length_a   1.000
_cell.length_b   1.000
_cell.length_c   1.000
_cell.angle_alpha   90.00
_cell.angle_beta   90.00
_cell.angle_gamma   90.00
#
_symmetry.space_group_name_H-M   'P 1'
#
loop_
_entity.id
_entity.type
_entity.pdbx_description
1 polymer ?
#
loop_
_entity_poly.entity_id
_entity_poly.type
_entity_poly.pdbx_seq_one_letter_code
_entity_poly.pdbx_strand_id
1 'polypeptide(L)'
;MENLNKQAINNGVILGLLSLAVQIIIYYAFPSIIGSITFSIVLTLFSLALYIFFTLDLRKKIGGLWTFKDALKGIFVMSLVGNLISTVSNFIFFKFIETGAYDKLAPIVEEQAIANLEKFGVTDQDAIDKGVEQALAQIKSVYQPDLKSFLITLGTVILVGFILSLIFAAIFKKNPPMFAPIEETD
;
A
#
# COMPACT_ATOMS: atom_id res chain seq x y z
N MET A 1 3.81 27.07 -4.45
CA MET A 1 3.32 25.79 -3.88
C MET A 1 1.82 25.57 -4.03
N GLU A 2 1.08 26.48 -4.68
CA GLU A 2 -0.39 26.49 -4.79
C GLU A 2 -1.01 25.20 -5.39
N ASN A 3 -0.22 24.37 -6.09
CA ASN A 3 -0.69 23.15 -6.74
C ASN A 3 -0.33 21.85 -5.99
N LEU A 4 0.44 21.89 -4.88
CA LEU A 4 0.93 20.66 -4.22
C LEU A 4 -0.20 19.71 -3.80
N ASN A 5 -1.19 20.23 -3.08
CA ASN A 5 -2.31 19.43 -2.60
C ASN A 5 -3.12 18.82 -3.76
N LYS A 6 -3.36 19.60 -4.81
CA LYS A 6 -4.11 19.13 -5.99
C LYS A 6 -3.36 18.00 -6.70
N GLN A 7 -2.05 18.13 -6.90
CA GLN A 7 -1.24 17.07 -7.51
C GLN A 7 -1.12 15.84 -6.60
N ALA A 8 -0.99 16.03 -5.29
CA ALA A 8 -0.96 14.94 -4.32
C ALA A 8 -2.27 14.15 -4.32
N ILE A 9 -3.42 14.84 -4.32
CA ILE A 9 -4.74 14.21 -4.42
C ILE A 9 -4.85 13.43 -5.74
N ASN A 10 -4.48 14.04 -6.87
CA ASN A 10 -4.55 13.37 -8.17
C ASN A 10 -3.70 12.08 -8.22
N ASN A 11 -2.46 12.15 -7.76
CA ASN A 11 -1.58 10.98 -7.67
C ASN A 11 -2.14 9.94 -6.69
N GLY A 12 -2.72 10.37 -5.57
CA GLY A 12 -3.37 9.50 -4.59
C GLY A 12 -4.58 8.76 -5.17
N VAL A 13 -5.43 9.45 -5.94
CA VAL A 13 -6.56 8.83 -6.65
C VAL A 13 -6.08 7.75 -7.61
N ILE A 14 -5.06 8.06 -8.42
CA ILE A 14 -4.50 7.10 -9.38
C ILE A 14 -3.93 5.88 -8.65
N LEU A 15 -3.16 6.11 -7.58
CA LEU A 15 -2.61 5.05 -6.74
C LEU A 15 -3.70 4.15 -6.17
N GLY A 16 -4.75 4.72 -5.57
CA GLY A 16 -5.82 3.95 -4.96
C GLY A 16 -6.60 3.10 -5.97
N LEU A 17 -6.91 3.67 -7.15
CA LEU A 17 -7.58 2.92 -8.23
C LEU A 17 -6.68 1.84 -8.83
N LEU A 18 -5.38 2.11 -9.00
CA LEU A 18 -4.43 1.13 -9.49
C LEU A 18 -4.29 -0.03 -8.49
N SER A 19 -4.22 0.25 -7.20
CA SER A 19 -4.20 -0.78 -6.15
C SER A 19 -5.46 -1.67 -6.20
N LEU A 20 -6.64 -1.06 -6.37
CA LEU A 20 -7.88 -1.81 -6.54
C LEU A 20 -7.85 -2.69 -7.80
N ALA A 21 -7.41 -2.15 -8.94
CA ALA A 21 -7.32 -2.90 -10.18
C ALA A 21 -6.38 -4.10 -10.06
N VAL A 22 -5.20 -3.92 -9.47
CA VAL A 22 -4.24 -5.00 -9.19
C VAL A 22 -4.88 -6.06 -8.28
N GLN A 23 -5.56 -5.66 -7.22
CA GLN A 23 -6.24 -6.59 -6.30
C GLN A 23 -7.31 -7.42 -7.01
N ILE A 24 -8.12 -6.81 -7.88
CA ILE A 24 -9.16 -7.50 -8.66
C ILE A 24 -8.53 -8.46 -9.67
N ILE A 25 -7.46 -8.05 -10.36
CA ILE A 25 -6.75 -8.90 -11.32
C ILE A 25 -6.18 -10.13 -10.63
N ILE A 26 -5.51 -9.96 -9.48
CA ILE A 26 -4.97 -11.08 -8.71
C ILE A 26 -6.09 -12.03 -8.28
N TYR A 27 -7.19 -11.47 -7.76
CA TYR A 27 -8.33 -12.26 -7.30
C TYR A 27 -8.91 -13.16 -8.40
N TYR A 28 -9.13 -12.64 -9.60
CA TYR A 28 -9.76 -13.40 -10.69
C TYR A 28 -8.81 -14.21 -11.56
N ALA A 29 -7.66 -13.63 -11.92
CA ALA A 29 -6.74 -14.25 -12.87
C ALA A 29 -5.70 -15.15 -12.21
N PHE A 30 -5.34 -14.87 -10.95
CA PHE A 30 -4.28 -15.57 -10.23
C PHE A 30 -4.66 -15.88 -8.77
N PRO A 31 -5.80 -16.50 -8.48
CA PRO A 31 -6.18 -16.80 -7.09
C PRO A 31 -5.22 -17.77 -6.40
N SER A 32 -4.57 -18.67 -7.16
CA SER A 32 -3.66 -19.71 -6.63
C SER A 32 -2.37 -19.17 -6.01
N ILE A 33 -1.98 -17.93 -6.31
CA ILE A 33 -0.77 -17.31 -5.73
C ILE A 33 -1.09 -16.46 -4.49
N ILE A 34 -2.36 -16.34 -4.11
CA ILE A 34 -2.77 -15.67 -2.87
C ILE A 34 -2.28 -16.52 -1.68
N GLY A 35 -1.60 -15.89 -0.74
CA GLY A 35 -0.93 -16.57 0.39
C GLY A 35 0.52 -16.99 0.12
N SER A 36 0.99 -16.92 -1.13
CA SER A 36 2.40 -17.18 -1.46
C SER A 36 3.29 -16.07 -0.90
N ILE A 37 4.34 -16.44 -0.17
CA ILE A 37 5.28 -15.48 0.41
C ILE A 37 6.13 -14.82 -0.68
N THR A 38 6.59 -15.59 -1.67
CA THR A 38 7.32 -15.04 -2.82
C THR A 38 6.49 -14.00 -3.55
N PHE A 39 5.22 -14.31 -3.83
CA PHE A 39 4.33 -13.36 -4.48
C PHE A 39 4.06 -12.13 -3.61
N SER A 40 3.86 -12.32 -2.31
CA SER A 40 3.66 -11.21 -1.35
C SER A 40 4.87 -10.26 -1.31
N ILE A 41 6.09 -10.80 -1.35
CA ILE A 41 7.32 -10.00 -1.42
C ILE A 41 7.37 -9.21 -2.73
N VAL A 42 7.10 -9.85 -3.87
CA VAL A 42 7.10 -9.19 -5.19
C VAL A 42 6.06 -8.08 -5.23
N LEU A 43 4.84 -8.33 -4.75
CA LEU A 43 3.76 -7.34 -4.71
C LEU A 43 4.10 -6.17 -3.79
N THR A 44 4.75 -6.44 -2.66
CA THR A 44 5.22 -5.41 -1.73
C THR A 44 6.28 -4.52 -2.37
N LEU A 45 7.29 -5.11 -3.02
CA LEU A 45 8.33 -4.36 -3.73
C LEU A 45 7.76 -3.55 -4.90
N PHE A 46 6.82 -4.13 -5.64
CA PHE A 46 6.11 -3.43 -6.71
C PHE A 46 5.33 -2.22 -6.18
N SER A 47 4.58 -2.39 -5.08
CA SER A 47 3.83 -1.32 -4.43
C SER A 47 4.74 -0.21 -3.91
N LEU A 48 5.89 -0.58 -3.32
CA LEU A 48 6.91 0.36 -2.88
C LEU A 48 7.50 1.15 -4.07
N ALA A 49 7.81 0.47 -5.18
CA ALA A 49 8.32 1.11 -6.38
C ALA A 49 7.32 2.11 -6.97
N LEU A 50 6.03 1.76 -7.05
CA LEU A 50 4.98 2.68 -7.46
C LEU A 50 4.91 3.90 -6.54
N TYR A 51 4.93 3.68 -5.23
CA TYR A 51 4.84 4.76 -4.26
C TYR A 51 6.03 5.74 -4.33
N ILE A 52 7.24 5.21 -4.55
CA ILE A 52 8.44 6.02 -4.83
C ILE A 52 8.27 6.77 -6.16
N PHE A 53 7.79 6.11 -7.21
CA PHE A 53 7.56 6.71 -8.51
C PHE A 53 6.60 7.91 -8.41
N PHE A 54 5.46 7.75 -7.74
CA PHE A 54 4.48 8.83 -7.56
C PHE A 54 4.97 9.95 -6.63
N THR A 55 5.84 9.63 -5.67
CA THR A 55 6.54 10.63 -4.85
C THR A 55 7.47 11.50 -5.71
N LEU A 56 8.26 10.87 -6.59
CA LEU A 56 9.16 11.56 -7.51
C LEU A 56 8.40 12.38 -8.57
N ASP A 57 7.31 11.82 -9.09
CA ASP A 57 6.41 12.52 -10.02
C ASP A 57 5.74 13.73 -9.36
N LEU A 58 5.24 13.60 -8.13
CA LEU A 58 4.68 14.71 -7.36
C LEU A 58 5.72 15.84 -7.21
N ARG A 59 6.96 15.47 -6.86
CA ARG A 59 8.07 16.42 -6.75
C ARG A 59 8.36 17.11 -8.08
N LYS A 60 8.36 16.39 -9.20
CA LYS A 60 8.56 16.98 -10.54
C LYS A 60 7.46 17.99 -10.88
N LYS A 61 6.20 17.65 -10.61
CA LYS A 61 5.01 18.49 -10.89
C LYS A 61 4.99 19.82 -10.13
N ILE A 62 5.73 19.94 -9.03
CA ILE A 62 5.83 21.17 -8.23
C ILE A 62 7.15 21.93 -8.45
N GLY A 63 7.94 21.56 -9.47
CA GLY A 63 9.18 22.25 -9.82
C GLY A 63 10.47 21.60 -9.29
N GLY A 64 10.40 20.39 -8.73
CA GLY A 64 11.59 19.60 -8.37
C GLY A 64 12.25 19.98 -7.04
N LEU A 65 11.79 21.05 -6.40
CA LEU A 65 12.29 21.58 -5.13
C LEU A 65 11.14 21.63 -4.12
N TRP A 66 11.39 21.12 -2.93
CA TRP A 66 10.45 21.14 -1.82
C TRP A 66 11.20 20.98 -0.49
N THR A 67 10.76 21.70 0.53
CA THR A 67 11.29 21.55 1.88
C THR A 67 10.82 20.21 2.48
N PHE A 68 11.42 19.79 3.60
CA PHE A 68 10.93 18.60 4.32
C PHE A 68 9.44 18.70 4.68
N LYS A 69 9.00 19.87 5.18
CA LYS A 69 7.60 20.11 5.57
C LYS A 69 6.66 19.94 4.39
N ASP A 70 7.06 20.46 3.24
CA ASP A 70 6.29 20.37 2.01
C ASP A 70 6.25 18.95 1.45
N ALA A 71 7.38 18.25 1.44
CA ALA A 71 7.46 16.85 1.04
C ALA A 71 6.59 15.96 1.93
N LEU A 72 6.68 16.13 3.25
CA LEU A 72 5.86 15.39 4.21
C LEU A 72 4.37 15.62 3.94
N LYS A 73 3.95 16.89 3.81
CA LYS A 73 2.56 17.22 3.54
C LYS A 73 2.08 16.61 2.21
N GLY A 74 2.86 16.76 1.15
CA GLY A 74 2.50 16.26 -0.18
C GLY A 74 2.39 14.74 -0.22
N ILE A 75 3.40 14.04 0.28
CA ILE A 75 3.46 12.57 0.29
C ILE A 75 2.36 12.02 1.20
N PHE A 76 2.13 12.63 2.37
CA PHE A 76 1.07 12.18 3.27
C PHE A 76 -0.34 12.39 2.70
N VAL A 77 -0.62 13.52 2.06
CA VAL A 77 -1.92 13.74 1.41
C VAL A 77 -2.13 12.73 0.29
N MET A 78 -1.11 12.48 -0.52
CA MET A 78 -1.16 11.46 -1.57
C MET A 78 -1.43 10.07 -0.99
N SER A 79 -0.72 9.68 0.07
CA SER A 79 -0.90 8.39 0.73
C SER A 79 -2.27 8.25 1.36
N LEU A 80 -2.75 9.30 2.03
CA LEU A 80 -4.04 9.32 2.70
C LEU A 80 -5.17 9.11 1.69
N VAL A 81 -5.14 9.84 0.57
CA VAL A 81 -6.15 9.72 -0.48
C VAL A 81 -6.10 8.33 -1.14
N GLY A 82 -4.91 7.84 -1.48
CA GLY A 82 -4.74 6.52 -2.08
C GLY A 82 -5.21 5.39 -1.17
N ASN A 83 -4.84 5.43 0.11
CA ASN A 83 -5.27 4.45 1.10
C ASN A 83 -6.78 4.51 1.33
N LEU A 84 -7.38 5.70 1.45
CA LEU A 84 -8.83 5.83 1.60
C LEU A 84 -9.58 5.22 0.42
N ILE A 85 -9.19 5.55 -0.81
CA ILE A 85 -9.83 5.01 -2.01
C ILE A 85 -9.66 3.50 -2.10
N SER A 86 -8.45 2.99 -1.89
CA SER A 86 -8.16 1.55 -1.94
C SER A 86 -8.94 0.79 -0.86
N THR A 87 -8.89 1.22 0.40
CA THR A 87 -9.55 0.54 1.51
C THR A 87 -11.08 0.59 1.39
N VAL A 88 -11.67 1.73 1.03
CA VAL A 88 -13.12 1.84 0.82
C VAL A 88 -13.57 0.99 -0.36
N SER A 89 -12.84 1.03 -1.47
CA SER A 89 -13.19 0.25 -2.66
C SER A 89 -13.08 -1.25 -2.40
N ASN A 90 -12.01 -1.71 -1.73
CA ASN A 90 -11.85 -3.11 -1.34
C ASN A 90 -12.95 -3.55 -0.38
N PHE A 91 -13.30 -2.72 0.60
CA PHE A 91 -14.42 -2.99 1.50
C PHE A 91 -15.71 -3.19 0.71
N ILE A 92 -16.05 -2.25 -0.17
CA ILE A 92 -17.28 -2.35 -0.98
C ILE A 92 -17.25 -3.61 -1.86
N PHE A 93 -16.12 -3.86 -2.51
CA PHE A 93 -15.96 -4.98 -3.44
C PHE A 93 -16.15 -6.32 -2.73
N PHE A 94 -15.40 -6.63 -1.66
CA PHE A 94 -15.53 -7.92 -0.99
C PHE A 94 -16.77 -8.03 -0.09
N LYS A 95 -17.30 -6.91 0.41
CA LYS A 95 -18.51 -6.93 1.24
C LYS A 95 -19.80 -7.12 0.45
N PHE A 96 -19.90 -6.50 -0.73
CA PHE A 96 -21.17 -6.41 -1.47
C PHE A 96 -21.13 -7.04 -2.86
N ILE A 97 -19.96 -7.19 -3.49
CA ILE A 97 -19.82 -7.74 -4.84
C ILE A 97 -19.37 -9.20 -4.78
N GLU A 98 -18.24 -9.47 -4.11
CA GLU A 98 -17.66 -10.81 -3.97
C GLU A 98 -17.81 -11.35 -2.55
N THR A 99 -19.05 -11.51 -2.08
CA THR A 99 -19.38 -11.94 -0.70
C THR A 99 -18.83 -13.32 -0.33
N GLY A 100 -18.57 -14.18 -1.32
CA GLY A 100 -18.00 -15.52 -1.15
C GLY A 100 -16.48 -15.58 -1.36
N ALA A 101 -15.77 -14.45 -1.44
CA ALA A 101 -14.34 -14.44 -1.72
C ALA A 101 -13.52 -15.21 -0.67
N TYR A 102 -13.84 -15.06 0.62
CA TYR A 102 -13.14 -15.77 1.68
C TYR A 102 -13.28 -17.29 1.55
N ASP A 103 -14.49 -17.81 1.37
CA ASP A 103 -14.72 -19.26 1.28
C ASP A 103 -14.01 -19.88 0.07
N LYS A 104 -13.91 -19.12 -1.03
CA LYS A 104 -13.15 -19.53 -2.24
C LYS A 104 -11.64 -19.55 -2.00
N LEU A 105 -11.10 -18.62 -1.20
CA LEU A 105 -9.65 -18.43 -1.03
C LEU A 105 -9.06 -19.11 0.20
N ALA A 106 -9.87 -19.37 1.23
CA ALA A 106 -9.41 -19.97 2.48
C ALA A 106 -8.68 -21.30 2.27
N PRO A 107 -9.20 -22.27 1.48
CA PRO A 107 -8.50 -23.53 1.25
C PRO A 107 -7.14 -23.35 0.54
N ILE A 108 -7.07 -22.41 -0.41
CA ILE A 108 -5.83 -22.09 -1.15
C ILE A 108 -4.77 -21.52 -0.19
N VAL A 109 -5.19 -20.59 0.67
CA VAL A 109 -4.29 -19.93 1.61
C VAL A 109 -3.86 -20.86 2.72
N GLU A 110 -4.74 -21.75 3.18
CA GLU A 110 -4.40 -22.82 4.14
C GLU A 110 -3.31 -23.74 3.59
N GLU A 111 -3.51 -24.30 2.39
CA GLU A 111 -2.51 -25.14 1.72
C GLU A 111 -1.18 -24.38 1.56
N GLN A 112 -1.26 -23.12 1.12
CA GLN A 112 -0.07 -22.31 0.91
C GLN A 112 0.64 -21.95 2.21
N ALA A 113 -0.09 -21.73 3.30
CA ALA A 113 0.45 -21.46 4.63
C ALA A 113 1.20 -22.69 5.18
N ILE A 114 0.61 -23.88 5.09
CA ILE A 114 1.26 -25.15 5.48
C ILE A 114 2.54 -25.33 4.68
N ALA A 115 2.44 -25.27 3.34
CA ALA A 115 3.59 -25.45 2.46
C ALA A 115 4.71 -24.42 2.72
N ASN A 116 4.37 -23.20 3.11
CA ASN A 116 5.34 -22.19 3.49
C ASN A 116 6.02 -22.54 4.81
N LEU A 117 5.26 -22.91 5.84
CA LEU A 117 5.77 -23.26 7.17
C LEU A 117 6.70 -24.47 7.11
N GLU A 118 6.31 -25.51 6.37
CA GLU A 118 7.14 -26.69 6.12
C GLU A 118 8.44 -26.33 5.37
N LYS A 119 8.37 -25.46 4.36
CA LYS A 119 9.57 -24.94 3.65
C LYS A 119 10.52 -24.18 4.58
N PHE A 120 10.00 -23.56 5.65
CA PHE A 120 10.82 -22.92 6.68
C PHE A 120 11.27 -23.86 7.79
N GLY A 121 11.00 -25.17 7.66
CA GLY A 121 11.45 -26.19 8.59
C GLY A 121 10.61 -26.27 9.87
N VAL A 122 9.41 -25.70 9.89
CA VAL A 122 8.47 -25.87 10.99
C VAL A 122 7.86 -27.27 10.88
N THR A 123 8.13 -28.11 11.88
CA THR A 123 7.66 -29.51 11.94
C THR A 123 6.75 -29.79 13.13
N ASP A 124 6.63 -28.83 14.05
CA ASP A 124 5.73 -28.90 15.19
C ASP A 124 4.29 -28.60 14.74
N GLN A 125 3.38 -29.54 14.98
CA GLN A 125 1.99 -29.44 14.51
C GLN A 125 1.26 -28.25 15.14
N ASP A 126 1.46 -27.99 16.43
CA ASP A 126 0.83 -26.86 17.12
C ASP A 126 1.29 -25.51 16.54
N ALA A 127 2.56 -25.40 16.14
CA ALA A 127 3.10 -24.22 15.45
C ALA A 127 2.53 -24.06 14.03
N ILE A 128 2.36 -25.16 13.30
CA ILE A 128 1.74 -25.16 11.97
C ILE A 128 0.28 -24.67 12.07
N ASP A 129 -0.50 -25.27 12.97
CA ASP A 129 -1.92 -24.94 13.15
C ASP A 129 -2.11 -23.46 13.51
N LYS A 130 -1.28 -22.92 14.41
CA LYS A 130 -1.28 -21.49 14.75
C LYS A 130 -0.91 -20.60 13.57
N GLY A 131 0.08 -20.99 12.76
CA GLY A 131 0.50 -20.24 11.58
C GLY A 131 -0.60 -20.19 10.52
N VAL A 132 -1.30 -21.30 10.31
CA VAL A 132 -2.47 -21.39 9.42
C VAL A 132 -3.62 -20.53 9.95
N GLU A 133 -3.94 -20.60 11.24
CA GLU A 133 -4.98 -19.77 11.86
C GLU A 133 -4.71 -18.27 11.65
N GLN A 134 -3.45 -17.84 11.82
CA GLN A 134 -3.05 -16.46 11.58
C GLN A 134 -3.20 -16.05 10.11
N ALA A 135 -2.80 -16.91 9.17
CA ALA A 135 -2.96 -16.65 7.75
C ALA A 135 -4.45 -16.53 7.36
N LEU A 136 -5.29 -17.43 7.88
CA LEU A 136 -6.74 -17.42 7.66
C LEU A 136 -7.40 -16.17 8.28
N ALA A 137 -6.99 -15.77 9.47
CA ALA A 137 -7.48 -14.54 10.10
C ALA A 137 -7.10 -13.29 9.29
N GLN A 138 -5.87 -13.25 8.75
CA GLN A 138 -5.41 -12.15 7.92
C GLN A 138 -6.25 -12.02 6.64
N ILE A 139 -6.45 -13.11 5.90
CA ILE A 139 -7.25 -13.04 4.67
C ILE A 139 -8.73 -12.77 4.96
N LYS A 140 -9.27 -13.25 6.09
CA LYS A 140 -10.66 -13.00 6.48
C LYS A 140 -10.92 -11.50 6.63
N SER A 141 -9.99 -10.78 7.25
CA SER A 141 -10.08 -9.33 7.43
C SER A 141 -10.16 -8.56 6.09
N VAL A 142 -9.61 -9.13 5.02
CA VAL A 142 -9.54 -8.53 3.68
C VAL A 142 -10.71 -8.96 2.78
N TYR A 143 -10.97 -10.28 2.72
CA TYR A 143 -11.91 -10.89 1.78
C TYR A 143 -13.30 -11.21 2.36
N GLN A 144 -13.48 -11.03 3.67
CA GLN A 144 -14.79 -11.02 4.33
C GLN A 144 -14.85 -9.90 5.36
N PRO A 145 -14.68 -8.63 4.93
CA PRO A 145 -14.51 -7.54 5.86
C PRO A 145 -15.80 -7.26 6.65
N ASP A 146 -15.62 -6.86 7.91
CA ASP A 146 -16.66 -6.27 8.74
C ASP A 146 -16.29 -4.82 9.09
N LEU A 147 -17.20 -4.11 9.76
CA LEU A 147 -16.95 -2.70 10.11
C LEU A 147 -15.76 -2.55 11.05
N LYS A 148 -15.50 -3.52 11.93
CA LYS A 148 -14.39 -3.48 12.87
C LYS A 148 -13.07 -3.67 12.13
N SER A 149 -12.97 -4.68 11.26
CA SER A 149 -11.78 -4.93 10.45
C SER A 149 -11.49 -3.75 9.53
N PHE A 150 -12.52 -3.18 8.90
CA PHE A 150 -12.40 -1.96 8.10
C PHE A 150 -11.78 -0.79 8.87
N LEU A 151 -12.30 -0.48 10.06
CA LEU A 151 -11.79 0.64 10.87
C LEU A 151 -10.36 0.40 11.36
N ILE A 152 -10.04 -0.83 11.76
CA ILE A 152 -8.68 -1.21 12.17
C ILE A 152 -7.73 -1.06 10.98
N THR A 153 -8.06 -1.66 9.84
CA THR A 153 -7.25 -1.57 8.62
C THR A 153 -7.04 -0.13 8.21
N LEU A 154 -8.11 0.69 8.21
CA LEU A 154 -8.02 2.11 7.85
C LEU A 154 -7.07 2.88 8.79
N GLY A 155 -7.18 2.68 10.10
CA GLY A 155 -6.27 3.28 11.08
C GLY A 155 -4.81 2.86 10.87
N THR A 156 -4.58 1.55 10.65
CA THR A 156 -3.25 0.99 10.40
C THR A 156 -2.62 1.56 9.13
N VAL A 157 -3.34 1.60 8.00
CA VAL A 157 -2.76 2.10 6.74
C VAL A 157 -2.51 3.61 6.76
N ILE A 158 -3.32 4.39 7.50
CA ILE A 158 -3.06 5.83 7.69
C ILE A 158 -1.80 6.04 8.52
N LEU A 159 -1.65 5.30 9.63
CA LEU A 159 -0.48 5.39 10.50
C LEU A 159 0.81 4.99 9.76
N VAL A 160 0.78 3.84 9.08
CA VAL A 160 1.92 3.37 8.25
C VAL A 160 2.21 4.35 7.12
N GLY A 161 1.17 4.87 6.45
CA GLY A 161 1.30 5.89 5.41
C GLY A 161 1.98 7.16 5.91
N PHE A 162 1.66 7.61 7.13
CA PHE A 162 2.33 8.74 7.77
C PHE A 162 3.81 8.47 8.06
N ILE A 163 4.14 7.30 8.61
CA ILE A 163 5.53 6.88 8.86
C ILE A 163 6.34 6.84 7.55
N LEU A 164 5.79 6.22 6.50
CA LEU A 164 6.44 6.18 5.19
C LEU A 164 6.58 7.59 4.58
N SER A 165 5.61 8.47 4.81
CA SER A 165 5.69 9.86 4.37
C SER A 165 6.81 10.63 5.07
N LEU A 166 7.07 10.38 6.36
CA LEU A 166 8.21 10.95 7.07
C LEU A 166 9.54 10.46 6.47
N ILE A 167 9.66 9.15 6.24
CA ILE A 167 10.87 8.54 5.68
C ILE A 167 11.15 9.13 4.29
N PHE A 168 10.16 9.16 3.39
CA PHE A 168 10.35 9.68 2.04
C PHE A 168 10.49 11.19 1.99
N ALA A 169 9.84 11.95 2.87
CA ALA A 169 10.12 13.37 2.99
C ALA A 169 11.58 13.62 3.38
N ALA A 170 12.14 12.82 4.28
CA ALA A 170 13.54 12.94 4.68
C ALA A 170 14.50 12.59 3.53
N ILE A 171 14.20 11.53 2.76
CA ILE A 171 15.01 11.07 1.64
C ILE A 171 14.93 12.02 0.44
N PHE A 172 13.73 12.46 0.07
CA PHE A 172 13.50 13.17 -1.20
C PHE A 172 13.46 14.69 -1.07
N LYS A 173 13.59 15.27 0.14
CA LYS A 173 13.67 16.74 0.30
C LYS A 173 14.78 17.33 -0.58
N LYS A 174 14.51 18.48 -1.17
CA LYS A 174 15.51 19.29 -1.88
C LYS A 174 15.16 20.75 -1.69
N ASN A 175 15.86 21.37 -0.75
CA ASN A 175 15.64 22.77 -0.42
C ASN A 175 16.01 23.66 -1.62
N PRO A 176 15.27 24.75 -1.85
CA PRO A 176 15.69 25.76 -2.81
C PRO A 176 17.03 26.39 -2.40
N PRO A 177 17.85 26.86 -3.37
CA PRO A 177 19.12 27.51 -3.06
C PRO A 177 18.88 28.76 -2.20
N MET A 178 19.68 28.92 -1.15
CA MET A 178 19.55 30.02 -0.18
C MET A 178 20.08 31.36 -0.71
N PHE A 179 20.88 31.34 -1.78
CA PHE A 179 21.47 32.52 -2.42
C PHE A 179 21.27 32.42 -3.95
N ALA A 180 20.85 33.52 -4.58
CA ALA A 180 20.88 33.65 -6.03
C ALA A 180 22.34 33.78 -6.51
N PRO A 181 22.73 33.18 -7.66
CA PRO A 181 24.01 33.50 -8.28
C PRO A 181 24.05 35.01 -8.54
N ILE A 182 25.12 35.68 -8.13
CA ILE A 182 25.37 37.06 -8.53
C ILE A 182 25.69 36.98 -10.02
N GLU A 183 24.84 37.54 -10.89
CA GLU A 183 25.22 37.77 -12.29
C GLU A 183 26.38 38.76 -12.24
N GLU A 184 27.61 38.30 -12.50
CA GLU A 184 28.72 39.18 -12.82
C GLU A 184 28.35 39.88 -14.13
N THR A 185 27.86 41.10 -14.03
CA THR A 185 27.71 42.00 -15.18
C THR A 185 29.11 42.45 -15.58
N ASP A 186 29.66 41.84 -16.62
CA ASP A 186 30.83 42.35 -17.35
C ASP A 186 30.52 43.70 -18.03
#